data_AF-M0NS87-F1
#
_entry.id   AF-M0NS87-F1
#
_cell.length_a   1.000
_cell.length_b   1.000
_cell.length_c   1.000
_cell.angle_alpha   90.00
_cell.angle_beta   90.00
_cell.angle_gamma   90.00
#
_symmetry.space_group_name_H-M   'P 1'
#
loop_
_entity.id
_entity.type
_entity.pdbx_description
1 polymer ?
#
loop_
_entity_poly.entity_id
_entity_poly.type
_entity_poly.pdbx_seq_one_letter_code
_entity_poly.pdbx_strand_id
1 'polypeptide(L)'
;MVTNDAGDDGHTVVIEIDPGVDVAAVLGTIADLGVDGVGVRDVRDEGQSTVSIDPEELTAVQRRTLLRAVEAGYYAEPREATLTDLATKFDVSKSAVSQRLHGAEATIVRRVVEEMAREETLDSTIACGRRG
;
A
#
# COMPACT_ATOMS: atom_id res chain seq x y z
N MET A 1 -22.89 -16.41 16.13
CA MET A 1 -22.39 -15.05 16.43
C MET A 1 -21.44 -14.69 15.30
N VAL A 2 -21.98 -13.97 14.32
CA VAL A 2 -21.24 -13.44 13.16
C VAL A 2 -21.46 -11.94 13.24
N THR A 3 -20.38 -11.19 13.43
CA THR A 3 -20.38 -9.75 13.16
C THR A 3 -19.51 -9.58 11.93
N ASN A 4 -20.16 -9.62 10.77
CA ASN A 4 -19.61 -9.05 9.55
C ASN A 4 -20.12 -7.61 9.54
N ASP A 5 -19.21 -6.67 9.82
CA ASP A 5 -19.45 -5.24 9.77
C ASP A 5 -19.70 -4.87 8.29
N ALA A 6 -20.91 -4.40 8.00
CA ALA A 6 -21.29 -3.84 6.70
C ALA A 6 -20.59 -2.47 6.55
N GLY A 7 -19.80 -2.25 5.50
CA GLY A 7 -20.34 -1.73 4.24
C GLY A 7 -19.99 -0.25 4.11
N ASP A 8 -18.71 0.05 3.82
CA ASP A 8 -18.33 1.29 3.15
C ASP A 8 -18.72 1.09 1.67
N ASP A 9 -19.97 1.40 1.34
CA ASP A 9 -20.54 1.21 -0.02
C ASP A 9 -19.98 2.26 -1.01
N GLY A 10 -18.69 2.60 -0.89
CA GLY A 10 -17.98 3.47 -1.79
C GLY A 10 -17.65 2.72 -3.08
N HIS A 11 -18.15 3.19 -4.22
CA HIS A 11 -17.71 2.70 -5.52
C HIS A 11 -16.34 3.29 -5.85
N THR A 12 -15.34 2.43 -6.04
CA THR A 12 -14.04 2.84 -6.58
C THR A 12 -14.12 2.84 -8.10
N VAL A 13 -13.96 4.02 -8.71
CA VAL A 13 -13.86 4.18 -10.17
C VAL A 13 -12.41 4.49 -10.51
N VAL A 14 -11.80 3.65 -11.34
CA VAL A 14 -10.46 3.89 -11.89
C VAL A 14 -10.63 4.63 -13.21
N ILE A 15 -10.01 5.80 -13.32
CA ILE A 15 -10.02 6.63 -14.52
C ILE A 15 -8.60 6.62 -15.08
N GLU A 16 -8.42 6.00 -16.24
CA GLU A 16 -7.17 6.10 -16.99
C GLU A 16 -7.17 7.42 -17.77
N ILE A 17 -6.08 8.18 -17.62
CA ILE A 17 -5.91 9.51 -18.20
C ILE A 17 -4.73 9.43 -19.17
N ASP A 18 -4.91 9.89 -20.41
CA ASP A 18 -3.82 9.91 -21.41
C ASP A 18 -2.59 10.67 -20.88
N PRO A 19 -1.35 10.23 -21.18
CA PRO A 19 -0.09 10.75 -20.63
C PRO A 19 0.31 12.18 -21.08
N GLY A 20 -0.65 13.01 -21.48
CA GLY A 20 -0.48 14.44 -21.74
C GLY A 20 -1.61 15.31 -21.20
N VAL A 21 -2.54 14.71 -20.46
CA VAL A 21 -3.67 15.42 -19.85
C VAL A 21 -3.29 15.83 -18.43
N ASP A 22 -3.50 17.10 -18.12
CA ASP A 22 -3.27 17.63 -16.78
C ASP A 22 -4.30 17.06 -15.80
N VAL A 23 -3.85 16.19 -14.90
CA VAL A 23 -4.67 15.56 -13.86
C VAL A 23 -5.34 16.63 -12.97
N ALA A 24 -4.69 17.76 -12.70
CA ALA A 24 -5.29 18.84 -11.92
C ALA A 24 -6.48 19.48 -12.66
N ALA A 25 -6.41 19.59 -14.00
CA ALA A 25 -7.53 20.08 -14.80
C ALA A 25 -8.71 19.10 -14.83
N VAL A 26 -8.43 17.79 -14.86
CA VAL A 26 -9.47 16.75 -14.77
C VAL A 26 -10.14 16.78 -13.40
N LEU A 27 -9.36 16.84 -12.32
CA LEU A 27 -9.88 16.93 -10.95
C LEU A 27 -10.68 18.22 -10.73
N GLY A 28 -10.23 19.34 -11.30
CA GLY A 28 -10.99 20.60 -11.29
C GLY A 28 -12.34 20.46 -11.98
N THR A 29 -12.37 19.80 -13.14
CA THR A 29 -13.62 19.53 -13.88
C THR A 29 -14.57 18.66 -13.06
N ILE A 30 -14.06 17.64 -12.36
CA ILE A 30 -14.88 16.76 -11.50
C ILE A 30 -15.41 17.54 -10.28
N ALA A 31 -14.60 18.41 -9.69
CA ALA A 31 -15.04 19.26 -8.57
C ALA A 31 -16.15 20.23 -9.01
N ASP A 32 -16.06 20.78 -10.22
CA ASP A 32 -17.05 21.69 -10.79
C ASP A 32 -18.39 20.99 -11.14
N LEU A 33 -18.39 19.66 -11.33
CA LEU A 33 -19.62 18.88 -11.55
C LEU A 33 -20.48 18.77 -10.28
N GLY A 34 -19.99 19.20 -9.11
CA GLY A 34 -20.80 19.32 -7.90
C GLY A 34 -21.36 18.00 -7.39
N VAL A 35 -20.58 16.91 -7.48
CA VAL A 35 -21.01 15.60 -7.00
C VAL A 35 -20.71 15.48 -5.50
N ASP A 36 -21.75 15.60 -4.67
CA ASP A 36 -21.63 15.35 -3.23
C ASP A 36 -21.23 13.89 -2.97
N GLY A 37 -20.13 13.69 -2.24
CA GLY A 37 -19.64 12.35 -1.84
C GLY A 37 -18.51 11.76 -2.68
N VAL A 38 -17.98 12.49 -3.66
CA VAL A 38 -16.78 12.06 -4.41
C VAL A 38 -15.52 12.59 -3.74
N GLY A 39 -14.65 11.68 -3.30
CA GLY A 39 -13.34 11.99 -2.75
C GLY A 39 -12.23 11.31 -3.56
N VAL A 40 -11.16 12.05 -3.81
CA VAL A 40 -9.96 11.45 -4.42
C VAL A 40 -9.23 10.69 -3.34
N ARG A 41 -9.26 9.35 -3.42
CA ARG A 41 -8.58 8.49 -2.44
C ARG A 41 -7.09 8.32 -2.74
N ASP A 42 -6.72 8.40 -4.02
CA ASP A 42 -5.35 8.22 -4.48
C ASP A 42 -5.14 8.94 -5.83
N VAL A 43 -3.94 9.48 -6.07
CA VAL A 43 -3.51 10.07 -7.35
C VAL A 43 -2.15 9.48 -7.67
N ARG A 44 -2.09 8.67 -8.73
CA ARG A 44 -0.85 8.01 -9.17
C ARG A 44 -0.40 8.59 -10.49
N ASP A 45 0.87 8.91 -10.57
CA ASP A 45 1.56 9.25 -11.80
C ASP A 45 2.13 7.95 -12.40
N GLU A 46 1.86 7.66 -13.68
CA GLU A 46 2.34 6.43 -14.34
C GLU A 46 3.88 6.31 -14.39
N GLY A 47 4.62 7.37 -14.02
CA GLY A 47 6.07 7.33 -13.84
C GLY A 47 6.53 6.74 -12.50
N GLN A 48 5.62 6.40 -11.58
CA GLN A 48 5.94 5.85 -10.27
C GLN A 48 5.14 4.57 -10.01
N SER A 49 5.78 3.41 -10.20
CA SER A 49 5.25 2.12 -9.74
C SER A 49 5.08 2.14 -8.22
N THR A 50 3.88 2.46 -7.75
CA THR A 50 3.53 2.39 -6.32
C THR A 50 2.87 1.05 -6.03
N VAL A 51 3.53 0.21 -5.23
CA VAL A 51 2.92 -1.02 -4.72
C VAL A 51 1.97 -0.65 -3.58
N SER A 52 0.67 -0.79 -3.80
CA SER A 52 -0.34 -0.69 -2.73
C SER A 52 -0.49 -2.03 -2.04
N ILE A 53 -0.35 -2.04 -0.72
CA ILE A 53 -0.50 -3.24 0.09
C ILE A 53 -1.68 -3.03 1.03
N ASP A 54 -2.68 -3.90 0.94
CA ASP A 54 -3.82 -3.83 1.84
C ASP A 54 -3.37 -4.26 3.25
N PRO A 55 -3.59 -3.41 4.28
CA PRO A 55 -3.17 -3.72 5.64
C PRO A 55 -3.87 -4.94 6.25
N GLU A 56 -4.95 -5.42 5.62
CA GLU A 56 -5.69 -6.62 6.03
C GLU A 56 -4.99 -7.93 5.63
N GLU A 57 -4.01 -7.89 4.73
CA GLU A 57 -3.17 -9.05 4.40
C GLU A 57 -2.20 -9.42 5.54
N LEU A 58 -1.98 -8.48 6.45
CA LEU A 58 -1.21 -8.69 7.67
C LEU A 58 -2.15 -9.13 8.79
N THR A 59 -1.72 -10.09 9.60
CA THR A 59 -2.46 -10.36 10.84
C THR A 59 -2.44 -9.12 11.73
N ALA A 60 -3.49 -8.91 12.52
CA ALA A 60 -3.59 -7.76 13.43
C ALA A 60 -2.35 -7.59 14.33
N VAL A 61 -1.76 -8.72 14.76
CA VAL A 61 -0.54 -8.74 15.58
C VAL A 61 0.70 -8.32 14.79
N GLN A 62 0.85 -8.78 13.54
CA GLN A 62 1.94 -8.37 12.65
C GLN A 62 1.85 -6.88 12.32
N ARG A 63 0.67 -6.40 11.91
CA ARG A 63 0.41 -4.98 11.62
C ARG A 63 0.76 -4.10 12.82
N ARG A 64 0.28 -4.46 14.02
CA ARG A 64 0.59 -3.72 15.24
C ARG A 64 2.08 -3.73 15.57
N THR A 65 2.76 -4.86 15.36
CA THR A 65 4.20 -4.97 15.62
C THR A 65 5.01 -4.10 14.66
N LEU A 66 4.66 -4.11 13.38
CA LEU A 66 5.30 -3.32 12.34
C LEU A 66 5.12 -1.82 12.59
N LEU A 67 3.90 -1.39 12.93
CA LEU A 67 3.59 0.01 13.21
C LEU A 67 4.40 0.53 14.41
N ARG A 68 4.48 -0.23 15.51
CA ARG A 68 5.32 0.15 16.66
C ARG A 68 6.82 0.09 16.35
N ALA A 69 7.26 -0.79 15.45
CA ALA A 69 8.66 -0.84 15.03
C ALA A 69 9.04 0.43 14.27
N VAL A 70 8.18 0.90 13.36
CA VAL A 70 8.36 2.17 12.65
C VAL A 70 8.36 3.34 13.62
N GLU A 71 7.36 3.46 14.50
CA GLU A 71 7.28 4.53 15.49
C GLU A 71 8.47 4.56 16.46
N ALA A 72 9.06 3.40 16.76
CA ALA A 72 10.24 3.30 17.62
C ALA A 72 11.55 3.58 16.86
N GLY A 73 11.52 3.79 15.54
CA GLY A 73 12.72 3.98 14.73
C GLY A 73 13.54 2.71 14.54
N TYR A 74 12.90 1.52 14.60
CA TYR A 74 13.55 0.24 14.30
C TYR A 74 14.01 0.12 12.84
N TYR A 75 13.30 0.82 11.94
CA TYR A 75 13.62 0.95 10.51
C TYR A 75 14.18 2.33 10.15
N ALA A 76 14.52 3.17 11.14
CA ALA A 76 15.15 4.47 10.89
C ALA A 76 16.63 4.30 10.53
N GLU A 77 17.19 5.27 9.81
CA GLU A 77 18.60 5.36 9.47
C GLU A 77 19.15 6.70 10.00
N PRO A 78 19.94 6.74 11.10
CA PRO A 78 20.42 5.61 11.90
C PRO A 78 19.35 4.97 12.78
N ARG A 79 19.54 3.69 13.13
CA ARG A 79 18.57 2.91 13.91
C ARG A 79 18.41 3.43 15.34
N GLU A 80 17.18 3.70 15.75
CA GLU A 80 16.85 4.27 17.07
C GLU A 80 16.28 3.24 18.07
N ALA A 81 15.84 2.08 17.58
CA ALA A 81 15.37 0.97 18.43
C ALA A 81 15.86 -0.40 17.99
N THR A 82 15.97 -1.31 18.96
CA THR A 82 16.36 -2.70 18.75
C THR A 82 15.18 -3.66 18.89
N LEU A 83 15.37 -4.90 18.46
CA LEU A 83 14.40 -5.99 18.72
C LEU A 83 14.16 -6.21 20.23
N THR A 84 15.16 -5.93 21.06
CA THR A 84 15.03 -6.05 22.52
C THR A 84 14.08 -4.99 23.06
N ASP A 85 14.20 -3.74 22.59
CA ASP A 85 13.33 -2.63 23.02
C ASP A 85 11.87 -2.90 22.64
N LEU A 86 11.66 -3.44 21.43
CA LEU A 86 10.33 -3.87 20.98
C LEU A 86 9.79 -5.04 21.81
N ALA A 87 10.63 -6.04 22.12
CA ALA A 87 10.25 -7.17 22.95
C ALA A 87 9.79 -6.73 24.34
N THR A 88 10.51 -5.79 24.96
CA THR A 88 10.13 -5.17 26.23
C THR A 88 8.80 -4.40 26.12
N LYS A 89 8.60 -3.61 25.06
CA LYS A 89 7.34 -2.87 24.85
C LYS A 89 6.12 -3.78 24.66
N PHE A 90 6.31 -4.95 24.05
CA PHE A 90 5.23 -5.89 23.77
C PHE A 90 5.04 -6.96 24.84
N ASP A 91 5.90 -7.00 25.86
CA ASP A 91 5.96 -8.04 26.90
C ASP A 91 5.99 -9.46 26.30
N VAL A 92 6.85 -9.66 25.31
CA VAL A 92 7.04 -10.95 24.63
C VAL A 92 8.52 -11.23 24.42
N SER A 93 8.85 -12.46 24.00
CA SER A 93 10.23 -12.80 23.66
C SER A 93 10.71 -12.03 22.42
N LYS A 94 12.03 -11.81 22.36
CA LYS A 94 12.72 -11.29 21.16
C LYS A 94 12.41 -12.11 19.90
N SER A 95 12.34 -13.44 20.05
CA SER A 95 11.99 -14.35 18.95
C SER A 95 10.56 -14.13 18.46
N ALA A 96 9.59 -13.87 19.35
CA ALA A 96 8.22 -13.60 18.98
C ALA A 96 8.08 -12.28 18.20
N VAL A 97 8.78 -11.21 18.61
CA VAL A 97 8.82 -9.96 17.84
C VAL A 97 9.46 -10.19 16.48
N SER A 98 10.61 -10.87 16.43
CA SER A 98 11.31 -11.18 15.19
C SER A 98 10.43 -11.96 14.21
N GLN A 99 9.70 -12.96 14.70
CA GLN A 99 8.82 -13.79 13.86
C GLN A 99 7.62 -13.01 13.34
N ARG A 100 7.07 -12.09 14.15
CA ARG A 100 5.98 -11.19 13.73
C ARG A 100 6.45 -10.21 12.65
N LEU A 101 7.59 -9.56 12.86
CA LEU A 101 8.17 -8.65 11.86
C LEU A 101 8.51 -9.39 10.57
N HIS A 102 9.17 -10.54 10.68
CA HIS A 102 9.52 -11.34 9.51
C HIS A 102 8.30 -11.81 8.73
N GLY A 103 7.23 -12.22 9.42
CA GLY A 103 5.98 -12.59 8.75
C GLY A 103 5.32 -11.41 8.05
N ALA A 104 5.41 -10.20 8.63
CA ALA A 104 4.90 -8.99 8.00
C ALA A 104 5.73 -8.60 6.77
N GLU A 105 7.05 -8.59 6.91
CA GLU A 105 8.02 -8.33 5.83
C GLU A 105 7.85 -9.33 4.69
N ALA A 106 7.67 -10.62 4.98
CA ALA A 106 7.46 -11.65 3.96
C ALA A 106 6.21 -11.40 3.12
N THR A 107 5.09 -11.00 3.75
CA THR A 107 3.88 -10.61 3.02
C THR A 107 4.13 -9.41 2.12
N ILE A 108 4.79 -8.37 2.66
CA ILE A 108 5.10 -7.14 1.93
C ILE A 108 6.00 -7.43 0.73
N VAL A 109 7.12 -8.12 0.95
CA VAL A 109 8.09 -8.47 -0.10
C VAL A 109 7.45 -9.32 -1.18
N ARG A 110 6.62 -10.31 -0.82
CA ARG A 110 5.90 -11.13 -1.80
C ARG A 110 5.02 -10.27 -2.70
N ARG A 111 4.24 -9.34 -2.13
CA ARG A 111 3.37 -8.46 -2.92
C ARG A 111 4.16 -7.55 -3.85
N VAL A 112 5.25 -6.97 -3.35
CA VAL A 112 6.15 -6.16 -4.19
C VAL A 112 6.68 -6.97 -5.37
N VAL A 113 7.15 -8.21 -5.14
CA VAL A 113 7.65 -9.07 -6.21
C VAL A 113 6.55 -9.49 -7.19
N GLU A 114 5.35 -9.79 -6.70
CA GLU A 114 4.20 -10.13 -7.53
C GLU A 114 3.79 -8.98 -8.46
N GLU A 115 3.79 -7.75 -7.96
CA GLU A 115 3.48 -6.55 -8.76
C GLU A 115 4.61 -6.22 -9.75
N MET A 116 5.88 -6.30 -9.34
CA MET A 116 7.02 -6.13 -10.26
C MET A 116 6.99 -7.13 -11.42
N ALA A 117 6.64 -8.40 -11.13
CA ALA A 117 6.50 -9.44 -12.16
C ALA A 117 5.30 -9.17 -13.08
N ARG A 118 4.22 -8.54 -12.58
CA ARG A 118 3.07 -8.15 -13.40
C ARG A 118 3.46 -7.03 -14.36
N GLU A 119 4.17 -6.01 -13.90
CA GLU A 119 4.62 -4.86 -14.70
C GLU A 119 5.56 -5.26 -15.85
N GLU A 120 6.50 -6.19 -15.64
CA GLU A 120 7.33 -6.76 -16.72
C GLU A 120 6.49 -7.40 -17.85
N THR A 121 5.29 -7.87 -17.52
CA THR A 121 4.36 -8.49 -18.49
C THR A 121 3.53 -7.44 -19.26
N LEU A 122 3.20 -6.32 -18.62
CA LEU A 122 2.47 -5.20 -19.25
C LEU A 122 3.38 -4.39 -20.20
N ASP A 123 4.64 -4.16 -19.83
CA ASP A 123 5.60 -3.44 -20.69
C ASP A 123 5.85 -4.21 -22.01
N SER A 124 5.91 -5.55 -21.94
CA SER A 124 5.99 -6.43 -23.11
C SER A 124 4.73 -6.39 -24.00
N THR A 125 3.56 -6.03 -23.46
CA THR A 125 2.30 -5.95 -24.20
C THR A 125 2.11 -4.59 -24.87
N ILE A 126 2.53 -3.50 -24.22
CA ILE A 126 2.45 -2.12 -24.75
C ILE A 126 3.49 -1.92 -25.88
N ALA A 127 4.63 -2.63 -25.84
CA ALA A 127 5.63 -2.61 -26.92
C ALA A 127 5.11 -3.16 -28.28
N CYS A 128 3.97 -3.87 -28.32
CA CYS A 128 3.43 -4.45 -29.56
C CYS A 128 2.57 -3.47 -30.39
N GLY A 129 2.06 -2.38 -29.80
CA GLY A 129 1.11 -1.47 -30.47
C GLY A 129 1.69 -0.34 -31.32
N ARG A 130 3.02 -0.18 -31.39
CA ARG A 130 3.67 1.01 -31.97
C ARG A 130 4.43 0.79 -33.29
N ARG A 131 3.98 -0.17 -34.12
CA ARG A 131 4.43 -0.27 -35.53
C ARG A 131 3.24 -0.05 -36.47
N GLY A 132 3.17 1.17 -36.99
CA GLY A 132 2.35 1.52 -38.15
C GLY A 132 2.91 0.98 -39.46
#